data_AF-A0A3D5Q2I7-F1
#
_entry.id   AF-A0A3D5Q2I7-F1
#
_cell.length_a   1.000
_cell.length_b   1.000
_cell.length_c   1.000
_cell.angle_alpha   90.00
_cell.angle_beta   90.00
_cell.angle_gamma   90.00
#
_symmetry.space_group_name_H-M   'P 1'
#
loop_
_entity.id
_entity.type
_entity.pdbx_description
1 polymer ?
#
loop_
_entity_poly.entity_id
_entity_poly.type
_entity_poly.pdbx_seq_one_letter_code
_entity_poly.pdbx_strand_id
1 'polypeptide(L)'
;PTLAAVRAGKRVLLANKEALVMSGGLFMEAVRHSGAELLPIDSEHNAIFQCLPPAHVRNLRAAGITRILLTASGGPFRNMPADQLATVTPEQACAHPNWAMGRKISVDSASLMNKGLELIEACWLFNTDPGNIEVHVHPESIIHSMVEYADGSVLAQLGSPDMRTPIANGLAWPERIDAGVAPLDLFAIGRFHFERPDMQRFPCLGLAAEAFSQGGTAPAVLNAANEEAVAAFLQGRVRFTDIPVIIEQVLCRTPVAPADSFDTIFARDSEARQRAREQIRQQAV
;
A
#
# COMPACT_ATOMS: atom_id res chain seq x y z
N PRO A 1 0.65 13.44 15.15
CA PRO A 1 2.01 13.98 14.89
C PRO A 1 2.24 14.40 13.42
N THR A 2 2.02 13.50 12.46
CA THR A 2 2.24 13.77 11.01
C THR A 2 1.45 14.98 10.51
N LEU A 3 0.15 15.06 10.83
CA LEU A 3 -0.68 16.23 10.45
C LEU A 3 -0.19 17.54 11.08
N ALA A 4 0.41 17.51 12.27
CA ALA A 4 0.97 18.71 12.90
C ALA A 4 2.21 19.19 12.13
N ALA A 5 3.06 18.28 11.66
CA ALA A 5 4.20 18.62 10.80
C ALA A 5 3.75 19.22 9.45
N VAL A 6 2.70 18.64 8.85
CA VAL A 6 2.06 19.20 7.65
C VAL A 6 1.54 20.61 7.93
N ARG A 7 0.71 20.81 8.96
CA ARG A 7 0.15 22.13 9.30
C ARG A 7 1.22 23.18 9.60
N ALA A 8 2.39 22.76 10.06
CA ALA A 8 3.55 23.63 10.28
C ALA A 8 4.41 23.88 9.03
N GLY A 9 3.96 23.46 7.84
CA GLY A 9 4.64 23.68 6.56
C GLY A 9 5.97 22.95 6.43
N LYS A 10 6.15 21.82 7.13
CA LYS A 10 7.42 21.08 7.12
C LYS A 10 7.55 20.19 5.89
N ARG A 11 8.79 19.79 5.58
CA ARG A 11 9.06 18.60 4.77
C ARG A 11 8.66 17.38 5.60
N VAL A 12 7.75 16.57 5.08
CA VAL A 12 7.25 15.35 5.71
C VAL A 12 7.71 14.16 4.88
N LEU A 13 8.61 13.38 5.46
CA LEU A 13 9.04 12.10 4.93
C LEU A 13 8.02 11.03 5.37
N LEU A 14 7.05 10.74 4.49
CA LEU A 14 5.92 9.89 4.82
C LEU A 14 6.28 8.41 4.62
N ALA A 15 6.44 7.69 5.72
CA ALA A 15 6.63 6.24 5.75
C ALA A 15 5.41 5.47 6.31
N ASN A 16 4.44 6.19 6.88
CA ASN A 16 3.23 5.59 7.46
C ASN A 16 2.08 5.70 6.45
N LYS A 17 1.79 4.59 5.77
CA LYS A 17 0.75 4.50 4.75
C LYS A 17 -0.66 4.59 5.33
N GLU A 18 -0.89 4.02 6.51
CA GLU A 18 -2.21 3.97 7.15
C GLU A 18 -2.78 5.36 7.41
N ALA A 19 -1.93 6.35 7.74
CA ALA A 19 -2.36 7.73 7.92
C ALA A 19 -3.01 8.30 6.65
N LEU A 20 -2.45 7.99 5.47
CA LEU A 20 -2.97 8.47 4.19
C LEU A 20 -4.17 7.63 3.73
N VAL A 21 -4.18 6.33 3.99
CA VAL A 21 -5.34 5.45 3.71
C VAL A 21 -6.57 5.95 4.46
N MET A 22 -6.46 6.22 5.77
CA MET A 22 -7.61 6.59 6.58
C MET A 22 -8.08 8.04 6.37
N SER A 23 -7.15 8.96 6.12
CA SER A 23 -7.44 10.41 6.14
C SER A 23 -7.04 11.16 4.88
N GLY A 24 -6.83 10.45 3.77
CA GLY A 24 -6.20 10.97 2.56
C GLY A 24 -6.73 12.32 2.08
N GLY A 25 -8.05 12.48 1.96
CA GLY A 25 -8.65 13.75 1.55
C GLY A 25 -8.28 14.93 2.46
N LEU A 26 -8.51 14.80 3.77
CA LEU A 26 -8.18 15.83 4.77
C LEU A 26 -6.68 16.07 4.91
N PHE A 27 -5.88 15.01 4.80
CA PHE A 27 -4.43 15.08 4.88
C PHE A 27 -3.86 15.83 3.67
N MET A 28 -4.29 15.47 2.45
CA MET A 28 -3.86 16.12 1.22
C MET A 28 -4.34 17.56 1.11
N GLU A 29 -5.53 17.86 1.64
CA GLU A 29 -6.02 19.23 1.78
C GLU A 29 -5.12 20.05 2.72
N ALA A 30 -4.73 19.49 3.87
CA ALA A 30 -3.80 20.16 4.78
C ALA A 30 -2.42 20.38 4.15
N VAL A 31 -1.91 19.43 3.35
CA VAL A 31 -0.67 19.60 2.57
C VAL A 31 -0.79 20.80 1.63
N ARG A 32 -1.88 20.86 0.84
CA ARG A 32 -2.14 21.97 -0.09
C ARG A 32 -2.24 23.32 0.61
N HIS A 33 -2.94 23.38 1.75
CA HIS A 33 -3.14 24.64 2.49
C HIS A 33 -1.87 25.16 3.18
N SER A 34 -1.03 24.26 3.68
CA SER A 34 0.19 24.63 4.41
C SER A 34 1.40 24.87 3.52
N GLY A 35 1.38 24.36 2.28
CA GLY A 35 2.56 24.32 1.41
C GLY A 35 3.64 23.35 1.89
N ALA A 36 3.29 22.40 2.77
CA ALA A 36 4.20 21.35 3.21
C ALA A 36 4.70 20.51 2.02
N GLU A 37 5.98 20.16 2.03
CA GLU A 37 6.56 19.25 1.04
C GLU A 37 6.35 17.82 1.51
N LEU A 38 5.62 17.02 0.73
CA LEU A 38 5.32 15.62 1.05
C LEU A 38 6.19 14.71 0.18
N LEU A 39 7.06 13.92 0.80
CA LEU A 39 7.94 12.98 0.11
C LEU A 39 7.61 11.55 0.54
N PRO A 40 7.25 10.66 -0.40
CA PRO A 40 6.98 9.26 -0.08
C PRO A 40 8.28 8.52 0.21
N ILE A 41 8.28 7.75 1.30
CA ILE A 41 9.41 6.92 1.74
C ILE A 41 9.14 5.43 1.54
N ASP A 42 7.86 5.02 1.43
CA ASP A 42 7.55 3.66 1.03
C ASP A 42 8.17 3.35 -0.34
N SER A 43 8.69 2.14 -0.50
CA SER A 43 9.68 1.83 -1.54
C SER A 43 9.11 2.03 -2.95
N GLU A 44 7.88 1.60 -3.16
CA GLU A 44 7.16 1.68 -4.41
C GLU A 44 6.77 3.12 -4.75
N HIS A 45 6.24 3.88 -3.79
CA HIS A 45 5.86 5.27 -4.03
C HIS A 45 7.07 6.17 -4.20
N ASN A 46 8.17 5.90 -3.50
CA ASN A 46 9.43 6.57 -3.72
C ASN A 46 9.98 6.29 -5.12
N ALA A 47 9.88 5.03 -5.58
CA ALA A 47 10.24 4.65 -6.94
C ALA A 47 9.38 5.35 -8.00
N ILE A 48 8.06 5.40 -7.81
CA ILE A 48 7.15 6.17 -8.68
C ILE A 48 7.57 7.63 -8.70
N PHE A 49 7.74 8.25 -7.53
CA PHE A 49 8.12 9.65 -7.39
C PHE A 49 9.42 9.98 -8.13
N GLN A 50 10.44 9.12 -8.04
CA GLN A 50 11.70 9.29 -8.77
C GLN A 50 11.57 9.16 -10.29
N CYS A 51 10.54 8.45 -10.78
CA CYS A 51 10.22 8.31 -12.20
C CYS A 51 9.28 9.41 -12.73
N LEU A 52 8.79 10.30 -11.87
CA LEU A 52 7.92 11.41 -12.25
C LEU A 52 8.72 12.69 -12.54
N PRO A 53 8.28 13.55 -13.47
CA PRO A 53 8.83 14.87 -13.61
C PRO A 53 8.49 15.69 -12.34
N PRO A 54 9.47 16.34 -11.67
CA PRO A 54 9.24 17.02 -10.40
C PRO A 54 8.10 18.06 -10.42
N ALA A 55 7.89 18.73 -11.56
CA ALA A 55 6.83 19.73 -11.73
C ALA A 55 5.40 19.13 -11.87
N HIS A 56 5.27 17.81 -12.06
CA HIS A 56 4.03 17.16 -12.44
C HIS A 56 3.62 15.98 -11.53
N VAL A 57 4.21 15.88 -10.33
CA VAL A 57 3.98 14.76 -9.38
C VAL A 57 2.50 14.45 -9.14
N ARG A 58 1.63 15.47 -9.16
CA ARG A 58 0.18 15.35 -8.94
C ARG A 58 -0.68 15.65 -10.18
N ASN A 59 -0.07 15.75 -11.36
CA ASN A 59 -0.76 15.99 -12.62
C ASN A 59 -0.19 15.08 -13.71
N LEU A 60 -0.46 13.78 -13.56
CA LEU A 60 0.08 12.72 -14.40
C LEU A 60 -0.22 12.96 -15.89
N ARG A 61 -1.45 13.33 -16.22
CA ARG A 61 -1.86 13.59 -17.62
C ARG A 61 -1.08 14.72 -18.27
N ALA A 62 -0.79 15.81 -17.55
CA ALA A 62 0.00 16.90 -18.09
C ALA A 62 1.47 16.51 -18.35
N ALA A 63 1.98 15.50 -17.64
CA ALA A 63 3.28 14.89 -17.88
C ALA A 63 3.27 13.79 -18.96
N GLY A 64 2.13 13.55 -19.63
CA GLY A 64 1.99 12.48 -20.61
C GLY A 64 2.01 11.09 -20.01
N ILE A 65 1.75 10.94 -18.71
CA ILE A 65 1.75 9.64 -18.03
C ILE A 65 0.40 8.96 -18.24
N THR A 66 0.46 7.71 -18.72
CA THR A 66 -0.71 6.89 -19.03
C THR A 66 -1.05 5.93 -17.90
N ARG A 67 -0.04 5.45 -17.16
CA ARG A 67 -0.22 4.42 -16.13
C ARG A 67 0.90 4.41 -15.11
N ILE A 68 0.55 4.15 -13.85
CA ILE A 68 1.52 3.75 -12.81
C ILE A 68 1.57 2.22 -12.78
N LEU A 69 2.77 1.65 -12.75
CA LEU A 69 2.97 0.22 -12.56
C LEU A 69 3.48 -0.01 -11.14
N LEU A 70 2.57 -0.47 -10.27
CA LEU A 70 2.83 -0.72 -8.85
C LEU A 70 3.32 -2.16 -8.66
N THR A 71 4.60 -2.36 -8.37
CA THR A 71 5.16 -3.72 -8.27
C THR A 71 4.94 -4.33 -6.89
N ALA A 72 4.74 -5.64 -6.79
CA ALA A 72 4.58 -6.40 -5.55
C ALA A 72 5.49 -7.63 -5.52
N SER A 73 5.97 -8.08 -4.36
CA SER A 73 6.74 -9.35 -4.28
C SER A 73 5.90 -10.60 -4.59
N GLY A 74 4.57 -10.50 -4.40
CA GLY A 74 3.62 -11.62 -4.45
C GLY A 74 3.46 -12.37 -3.12
N GLY A 75 4.28 -12.04 -2.11
CA GLY A 75 4.24 -12.66 -0.79
C GLY A 75 4.66 -14.14 -0.77
N PRO A 76 4.69 -14.78 0.41
CA PRO A 76 5.11 -16.18 0.58
C PRO A 76 4.19 -17.20 -0.13
N PHE A 77 2.95 -16.83 -0.44
CA PHE A 77 1.95 -17.75 -0.97
C PHE A 77 1.72 -17.63 -2.48
N ARG A 78 2.55 -16.85 -3.20
CA ARG A 78 2.46 -16.63 -4.65
C ARG A 78 2.33 -17.91 -5.47
N ASN A 79 3.11 -18.93 -5.13
CA ASN A 79 3.12 -20.23 -5.83
C ASN A 79 2.28 -21.31 -5.12
N MET A 80 1.59 -20.98 -4.02
CA MET A 80 0.82 -21.94 -3.24
C MET A 80 -0.58 -22.15 -3.84
N PRO A 81 -1.02 -23.40 -4.06
CA PRO A 81 -2.38 -23.70 -4.48
C PRO A 81 -3.44 -23.12 -3.54
N ALA A 82 -4.55 -22.62 -4.10
CA ALA A 82 -5.57 -21.90 -3.33
C ALA A 82 -6.24 -22.74 -2.23
N ASP A 83 -6.39 -24.05 -2.44
CA ASP A 83 -6.95 -25.00 -1.48
C ASP A 83 -6.06 -25.17 -0.23
N GLN A 84 -4.75 -24.91 -0.33
CA GLN A 84 -3.82 -25.02 0.80
C GLN A 84 -3.86 -23.79 1.72
N LEU A 85 -4.33 -22.63 1.21
CA LEU A 85 -4.38 -21.37 1.97
C LEU A 85 -5.26 -21.45 3.23
N ALA A 86 -6.25 -22.33 3.25
CA ALA A 86 -7.12 -22.51 4.42
C ALA A 86 -6.36 -23.04 5.65
N THR A 87 -5.17 -23.62 5.46
CA THR A 87 -4.37 -24.26 6.51
C THR A 87 -3.07 -23.53 6.83
N VAL A 88 -2.80 -22.40 6.19
CA VAL A 88 -1.55 -21.67 6.45
C VAL A 88 -1.54 -21.06 7.85
N THR A 89 -0.34 -21.05 8.44
CA THR A 89 -0.09 -20.57 9.80
C THR A 89 0.42 -19.13 9.81
N PRO A 90 0.30 -18.42 10.96
CA PRO A 90 0.93 -17.12 11.14
C PRO A 90 2.44 -17.11 10.87
N GLU A 91 3.14 -18.19 11.22
CA GLU A 91 4.57 -18.35 11.01
C GLU A 91 4.90 -18.40 9.52
N GLN A 92 4.12 -19.16 8.74
CA GLN A 92 4.27 -19.23 7.28
C GLN A 92 3.98 -17.88 6.62
N ALA A 93 2.94 -17.17 7.06
CA ALA A 93 2.60 -15.85 6.52
C ALA A 93 3.67 -14.79 6.87
N CYS A 94 4.34 -14.93 8.01
CA CYS A 94 5.40 -14.00 8.44
C CYS A 94 6.76 -14.27 7.79
N ALA A 95 6.96 -15.43 7.14
CA ALA A 95 8.19 -15.83 6.48
C ALA A 95 8.34 -15.17 5.09
N HIS A 96 8.45 -13.84 5.05
CA HIS A 96 8.54 -13.08 3.80
C HIS A 96 9.89 -13.34 3.07
N PRO A 97 9.89 -13.58 1.74
CA PRO A 97 11.09 -13.99 1.00
C PRO A 97 12.20 -12.92 0.92
N ASN A 98 11.83 -11.64 0.83
CA ASN A 98 12.77 -10.56 0.47
C ASN A 98 12.98 -9.49 1.56
N TRP A 99 12.15 -9.45 2.60
CA TRP A 99 12.07 -8.31 3.52
C TRP A 99 11.92 -8.80 4.96
N ALA A 100 12.70 -8.24 5.87
CA ALA A 100 12.52 -8.41 7.31
C ALA A 100 11.56 -7.32 7.82
N MET A 101 10.33 -7.70 8.15
CA MET A 101 9.27 -6.74 8.50
C MET A 101 8.49 -7.18 9.74
N GLY A 102 7.66 -6.28 10.29
CA GLY A 102 6.76 -6.59 11.40
C GLY A 102 5.67 -7.59 11.00
N ARG A 103 5.14 -8.34 11.97
CA ARG A 103 4.17 -9.43 11.71
C ARG A 103 2.93 -8.99 10.93
N LYS A 104 2.36 -7.81 11.24
CA LYS A 104 1.17 -7.27 10.55
C LYS A 104 1.44 -7.05 9.07
N ILE A 105 2.50 -6.33 8.72
CA ILE A 105 2.85 -6.05 7.32
C ILE A 105 3.27 -7.32 6.57
N SER A 106 3.87 -8.32 7.24
CA SER A 106 4.14 -9.61 6.60
C SER A 106 2.84 -10.36 6.23
N VAL A 107 1.83 -10.36 7.10
CA VAL A 107 0.51 -10.94 6.78
C VAL A 107 -0.19 -10.14 5.67
N ASP A 108 -0.15 -8.81 5.73
CA ASP A 108 -0.70 -7.95 4.67
C ASP A 108 -0.01 -8.20 3.32
N SER A 109 1.31 -8.44 3.33
CA SER A 109 2.04 -8.81 2.13
C SER A 109 1.61 -10.18 1.60
N ALA A 110 1.41 -11.16 2.50
CA ALA A 110 0.94 -12.49 2.15
C ALA A 110 -0.47 -12.48 1.53
N SER A 111 -1.35 -11.57 1.94
CA SER A 111 -2.72 -11.42 1.40
C SER A 111 -2.83 -10.45 0.23
N LEU A 112 -1.73 -9.79 -0.15
CA LEU A 112 -1.69 -8.60 -1.00
C LEU A 112 -2.52 -7.41 -0.49
N MET A 113 -2.99 -7.43 0.76
CA MET A 113 -3.59 -6.23 1.38
C MET A 113 -2.58 -5.10 1.50
N ASN A 114 -1.29 -5.39 1.74
CA ASN A 114 -0.25 -4.37 1.77
C ASN A 114 -0.22 -3.60 0.44
N LYS A 115 -0.30 -4.34 -0.68
CA LYS A 115 -0.35 -3.76 -2.03
C LYS A 115 -1.65 -3.00 -2.28
N GLY A 116 -2.76 -3.45 -1.70
CA GLY A 116 -4.04 -2.72 -1.72
C GLY A 116 -3.97 -1.37 -0.99
N LEU A 117 -3.36 -1.34 0.21
CA LEU A 117 -3.14 -0.10 0.95
C LEU A 117 -2.19 0.85 0.21
N GLU A 118 -1.14 0.31 -0.42
CA GLU A 118 -0.22 1.09 -1.26
C GLU A 118 -0.87 1.62 -2.54
N LEU A 119 -1.83 0.89 -3.12
CA LEU A 119 -2.65 1.38 -4.24
C LEU A 119 -3.46 2.61 -3.81
N ILE A 120 -4.13 2.54 -2.65
CA ILE A 120 -4.85 3.69 -2.06
C ILE A 120 -3.90 4.87 -1.82
N GLU A 121 -2.73 4.60 -1.25
CA GLU A 121 -1.72 5.62 -0.99
C GLU A 121 -1.22 6.27 -2.29
N ALA A 122 -0.96 5.48 -3.34
CA ALA A 122 -0.54 5.97 -4.65
C ALA A 122 -1.61 6.87 -5.29
N CYS A 123 -2.88 6.49 -5.19
CA CYS A 123 -4.01 7.32 -5.63
C CYS A 123 -3.99 8.69 -4.95
N TRP A 124 -3.78 8.73 -3.62
CA TRP A 124 -3.69 9.98 -2.88
C TRP A 124 -2.43 10.79 -3.22
N LEU A 125 -1.25 10.17 -3.25
CA LEU A 125 0.04 10.83 -3.46
C LEU A 125 0.20 11.41 -4.86
N PHE A 126 -0.29 10.70 -5.88
CA PHE A 126 -0.10 11.07 -7.28
C PHE A 126 -1.37 11.62 -7.94
N ASN A 127 -2.44 11.79 -7.15
CA ASN A 127 -3.71 12.35 -7.59
C ASN A 127 -4.29 11.57 -8.78
N THR A 128 -4.51 10.28 -8.57
CA THR A 128 -5.00 9.35 -9.59
C THR A 128 -6.00 8.37 -9.01
N ASP A 129 -6.60 7.55 -9.86
CA ASP A 129 -7.59 6.54 -9.52
C ASP A 129 -7.04 5.13 -9.74
N PRO A 130 -7.63 4.10 -9.09
CA PRO A 130 -7.20 2.71 -9.23
C PRO A 130 -7.14 2.23 -10.69
N GLY A 131 -8.03 2.74 -11.55
CA GLY A 131 -8.05 2.39 -12.98
C GLY A 131 -6.82 2.82 -13.79
N ASN A 132 -5.99 3.73 -13.24
CA ASN A 132 -4.72 4.15 -13.86
C ASN A 132 -3.50 3.50 -13.19
N ILE A 133 -3.70 2.54 -12.28
CA ILE A 133 -2.64 1.81 -11.59
C ILE A 133 -2.74 0.34 -11.97
N GLU A 134 -1.68 -0.23 -12.52
CA GLU A 134 -1.59 -1.67 -12.77
C GLU A 134 -0.63 -2.30 -11.77
N VAL A 135 -1.09 -3.35 -11.08
CA VAL A 135 -0.25 -4.08 -10.13
C VAL A 135 0.48 -5.19 -10.86
N HIS A 136 1.81 -5.21 -10.71
CA HIS A 136 2.69 -6.21 -11.30
C HIS A 136 3.37 -7.02 -10.20
N VAL A 137 3.22 -8.34 -10.19
CA VAL A 137 4.00 -9.17 -9.28
C VAL A 137 5.41 -9.32 -9.85
N HIS A 138 6.39 -8.79 -9.12
CA HIS A 138 7.82 -8.82 -9.39
C HIS A 138 8.56 -9.54 -8.24
N PRO A 139 8.76 -10.86 -8.36
CA PRO A 139 9.36 -11.73 -7.33
C PRO A 139 10.67 -11.24 -6.75
N GLU A 140 11.53 -10.68 -7.58
CA GLU A 140 12.89 -10.29 -7.19
C GLU A 140 12.90 -9.00 -6.36
N SER A 141 11.82 -8.19 -6.42
CA SER A 141 11.69 -6.91 -5.71
C SER A 141 12.88 -5.96 -5.96
N ILE A 142 13.45 -5.99 -7.17
CA ILE A 142 14.55 -5.11 -7.61
C ILE A 142 14.00 -3.87 -8.30
N ILE A 143 13.04 -4.06 -9.21
CA ILE A 143 12.27 -2.96 -9.78
C ILE A 143 11.19 -2.62 -8.74
N HIS A 144 11.36 -1.48 -8.07
CA HIS A 144 10.48 -1.08 -6.97
C HIS A 144 9.19 -0.44 -7.45
N SER A 145 9.16 0.18 -8.63
CA SER A 145 7.93 0.54 -9.34
C SER A 145 8.29 1.22 -10.67
N MET A 146 7.28 1.47 -11.51
CA MET A 146 7.47 2.08 -12.82
C MET A 146 6.36 3.08 -13.17
N VAL A 147 6.63 3.92 -14.16
CA VAL A 147 5.70 4.90 -14.73
C VAL A 147 5.72 4.77 -16.26
N GLU A 148 4.55 4.56 -16.86
CA GLU A 148 4.34 4.49 -18.31
C GLU A 148 3.96 5.86 -18.87
N TYR A 149 4.57 6.20 -20.01
CA TYR A 149 4.34 7.45 -20.74
C TYR A 149 3.66 7.19 -22.08
N ALA A 150 2.98 8.21 -22.59
CA ALA A 150 2.18 8.18 -23.81
C ALA A 150 3.00 7.92 -25.10
N ASP A 151 4.31 8.11 -25.05
CA ASP A 151 5.24 7.75 -26.12
C ASP A 151 5.65 6.26 -26.12
N GLY A 152 5.13 5.48 -25.16
CA GLY A 152 5.42 4.07 -24.98
C GLY A 152 6.64 3.79 -24.11
N SER A 153 7.32 4.82 -23.59
CA SER A 153 8.42 4.65 -22.65
C SER A 153 7.92 4.26 -21.26
N VAL A 154 8.73 3.46 -20.56
CA VAL A 154 8.50 3.10 -19.16
C VAL A 154 9.77 3.46 -18.38
N LEU A 155 9.62 4.32 -17.39
CA LEU A 155 10.69 4.65 -16.45
C LEU A 155 10.52 3.81 -15.19
N ALA A 156 11.61 3.18 -14.76
CA ALA A 156 11.65 2.31 -13.60
C ALA A 156 12.77 2.74 -12.65
N GLN A 157 12.50 2.67 -11.35
CA GLN A 157 13.54 2.80 -10.33
C GLN A 157 13.91 1.40 -9.83
N LEU A 158 15.22 1.12 -9.86
CA LEU A 158 15.80 -0.15 -9.45
C LEU A 158 16.68 0.03 -8.22
N GLY A 159 16.65 -0.93 -7.31
CA GLY A 159 17.50 -0.94 -6.12
C GLY A 159 17.54 -2.31 -5.45
N SER A 160 18.52 -2.53 -4.59
CA SER A 160 18.41 -3.62 -3.62
C SER A 160 17.25 -3.33 -2.66
N PRO A 161 16.55 -4.36 -2.15
CA PRO A 161 15.44 -4.19 -1.19
C PRO A 161 15.95 -3.69 0.16
N ASP A 162 16.24 -2.40 0.22
CA ASP A 162 16.85 -1.72 1.37
C ASP A 162 16.27 -0.31 1.53
N MET A 163 15.57 -0.09 2.64
CA MET A 163 14.88 1.17 2.93
C MET A 163 15.82 2.37 3.11
N ARG A 164 17.13 2.15 3.30
CA ARG A 164 18.10 3.25 3.36
C ARG A 164 18.10 4.07 2.06
N THR A 165 17.84 3.43 0.91
CA THR A 165 17.76 4.11 -0.40
C THR A 165 16.61 5.12 -0.47
N PRO A 166 15.33 4.74 -0.29
CA PRO A 166 14.22 5.71 -0.33
C PRO A 166 14.29 6.73 0.82
N ILE A 167 14.79 6.35 2.01
CA ILE A 167 15.01 7.29 3.11
C ILE A 167 16.05 8.37 2.72
N ALA A 168 17.20 7.96 2.16
CA ALA A 168 18.24 8.88 1.72
C ALA A 168 17.73 9.80 0.59
N ASN A 169 16.93 9.26 -0.34
CA ASN A 169 16.27 10.07 -1.37
C ASN A 169 15.38 11.14 -0.75
N GLY A 170 14.50 10.78 0.19
CA GLY A 170 13.63 11.76 0.86
C GLY A 170 14.40 12.82 1.67
N LEU A 171 15.47 12.43 2.36
CA LEU A 171 16.30 13.35 3.14
C LEU A 171 17.01 14.38 2.27
N ALA A 172 17.58 13.94 1.15
CA ALA A 172 18.43 14.77 0.29
C ALA A 172 17.72 15.42 -0.88
N TRP A 173 16.44 15.11 -1.12
CA TRP A 173 15.72 15.62 -2.29
C TRP A 173 15.81 17.15 -2.43
N PRO A 174 16.12 17.70 -3.62
CA PRO A 174 16.29 17.02 -4.92
C PRO A 174 17.67 16.42 -5.22
N GLU A 175 18.65 16.61 -4.35
CA GLU A 175 19.99 16.03 -4.46
C GLU A 175 20.02 14.54 -4.04
N ARG A 176 21.23 13.97 -4.04
CA ARG A 176 21.51 12.61 -3.58
C ARG A 176 22.56 12.64 -2.48
N ILE A 177 22.44 11.73 -1.52
CA ILE A 177 23.44 11.45 -0.48
C ILE A 177 23.78 9.97 -0.48
N ASP A 178 24.96 9.62 0.04
CA ASP A 178 25.34 8.23 0.26
C ASP A 178 24.45 7.61 1.36
N ALA A 179 23.85 6.46 1.04
CA ALA A 179 22.98 5.69 1.93
C ALA A 179 23.70 4.48 2.56
N GLY A 180 24.95 4.20 2.17
CA GLY A 180 25.68 3.00 2.56
C GLY A 180 25.07 1.70 2.02
N VAL A 181 24.32 1.79 0.91
CA VAL A 181 23.72 0.64 0.20
C VAL A 181 24.64 0.25 -0.94
N ALA A 182 24.91 -1.06 -1.08
CA ALA A 182 25.76 -1.56 -2.14
C ALA A 182 25.15 -1.27 -3.53
N PRO A 183 25.97 -0.93 -4.55
CA PRO A 183 25.49 -0.82 -5.92
C PRO A 183 24.86 -2.12 -6.41
N LEU A 184 23.84 -2.00 -7.25
CA LEU A 184 23.14 -3.14 -7.84
C LEU A 184 24.03 -3.85 -8.87
N ASP A 185 24.19 -5.17 -8.73
CA ASP A 185 24.84 -6.01 -9.74
C ASP A 185 23.79 -6.70 -10.62
N LEU A 186 23.56 -6.14 -11.81
CA LEU A 186 22.61 -6.67 -12.78
C LEU A 186 23.03 -8.02 -13.36
N PHE A 187 24.33 -8.31 -13.44
CA PHE A 187 24.81 -9.61 -13.91
C PHE A 187 24.55 -10.71 -12.86
N ALA A 188 24.63 -10.37 -11.57
CA ALA A 188 24.29 -11.29 -10.49
C ALA A 188 22.78 -11.59 -10.42
N ILE A 189 21.92 -10.61 -10.74
CA ILE A 189 20.47 -10.80 -10.77
C ILE A 189 20.04 -11.62 -11.99
N GLY A 190 20.57 -11.29 -13.16
CA GLY A 190 20.39 -12.03 -14.41
C GLY A 190 19.02 -11.88 -15.08
N ARG A 191 17.90 -12.02 -14.35
CA ARG A 191 16.55 -11.99 -14.91
C ARG A 191 15.57 -11.25 -14.01
N PHE A 192 14.58 -10.62 -14.64
CA PHE A 192 13.42 -10.05 -13.98
C PHE A 192 12.17 -10.78 -14.45
N HIS A 193 11.32 -11.19 -13.51
CA HIS A 193 10.03 -11.79 -13.83
C HIS A 193 8.91 -10.84 -13.47
N PHE A 194 7.86 -10.87 -14.29
CA PHE A 194 6.63 -10.12 -14.09
C PHE A 194 5.43 -11.02 -14.37
N GLU A 195 4.45 -10.98 -13.48
CA GLU A 195 3.17 -11.66 -13.66
C GLU A 195 2.02 -10.80 -13.13
N ARG A 196 0.79 -11.12 -13.56
CA ARG A 196 -0.41 -10.47 -13.03
C ARG A 196 -0.74 -11.05 -11.65
N PRO A 197 -1.22 -10.25 -10.69
CA PRO A 197 -1.70 -10.78 -9.42
C PRO A 197 -2.91 -11.69 -9.63
N ASP A 198 -2.96 -12.79 -8.90
CA ASP A 198 -4.11 -13.70 -8.87
C ASP A 198 -5.20 -13.11 -7.95
N MET A 199 -6.14 -12.39 -8.54
CA MET A 199 -7.22 -11.69 -7.82
C MET A 199 -8.22 -12.64 -7.16
N GLN A 200 -8.30 -13.90 -7.62
CA GLN A 200 -9.16 -14.90 -6.97
C GLN A 200 -8.50 -15.43 -5.71
N ARG A 201 -7.17 -15.62 -5.76
CA ARG A 201 -6.38 -16.07 -4.60
C ARG A 201 -6.17 -14.97 -3.56
N PHE A 202 -6.01 -13.72 -4.02
CA PHE A 202 -5.70 -12.57 -3.18
C PHE A 202 -6.75 -11.45 -3.34
N PRO A 203 -8.00 -11.67 -2.89
CA PRO A 203 -9.10 -10.72 -3.10
C PRO A 203 -8.92 -9.38 -2.37
N CYS A 204 -8.04 -9.31 -1.36
CA CYS A 204 -7.78 -8.08 -0.61
C CYS A 204 -7.35 -6.90 -1.50
N LEU A 205 -6.64 -7.17 -2.59
CA LEU A 205 -6.25 -6.13 -3.55
C LEU A 205 -7.47 -5.51 -4.24
N GLY A 206 -8.47 -6.32 -4.59
CA GLY A 206 -9.73 -5.85 -5.17
C GLY A 206 -10.54 -5.02 -4.17
N LEU A 207 -10.67 -5.51 -2.94
CA LEU A 207 -11.37 -4.82 -1.85
C LEU A 207 -10.78 -3.42 -1.59
N ALA A 208 -9.46 -3.25 -1.69
CA ALA A 208 -8.83 -1.95 -1.53
C ALA A 208 -9.16 -0.97 -2.67
N ALA A 209 -9.13 -1.44 -3.92
CA ALA A 209 -9.50 -0.64 -5.08
C ALA A 209 -10.98 -0.23 -5.05
N GLU A 210 -11.86 -1.14 -4.64
CA GLU A 210 -13.28 -0.88 -4.46
C GLU A 210 -13.53 0.13 -3.34
N ALA A 211 -12.88 -0.03 -2.18
CA ALA A 211 -12.98 0.91 -1.07
C ALA A 211 -12.53 2.32 -1.45
N PHE A 212 -11.45 2.46 -2.22
CA PHE A 212 -11.06 3.77 -2.76
C PHE A 212 -12.12 4.35 -3.69
N SER A 213 -12.61 3.55 -4.64
CA SER A 213 -13.59 3.98 -5.64
C SER A 213 -14.93 4.38 -5.01
N GLN A 214 -15.31 3.73 -3.92
CA GLN A 214 -16.48 4.09 -3.13
C GLN A 214 -16.31 5.45 -2.41
N GLY A 215 -15.07 5.80 -2.07
CA GLY A 215 -14.70 7.05 -1.44
C GLY A 215 -15.23 7.20 -0.01
N GLY A 216 -15.28 8.45 0.47
CA GLY A 216 -15.71 8.76 1.83
C GLY A 216 -14.90 7.99 2.87
N THR A 217 -15.59 7.36 3.80
CA THR A 217 -14.96 6.61 4.91
C THR A 217 -14.61 5.16 4.58
N ALA A 218 -14.87 4.66 3.37
CA ALA A 218 -14.65 3.26 3.02
C ALA A 218 -13.18 2.80 3.19
N PRO A 219 -12.15 3.57 2.80
CA PRO A 219 -10.74 3.20 3.06
C PRO A 219 -10.40 3.08 4.57
N ALA A 220 -11.01 3.92 5.42
CA ALA A 220 -10.84 3.82 6.86
C ALA A 220 -11.49 2.55 7.43
N VAL A 221 -12.69 2.20 6.95
CA VAL A 221 -13.39 0.95 7.30
C VAL A 221 -12.57 -0.28 6.87
N LEU A 222 -12.02 -0.27 5.65
CA LEU A 222 -11.13 -1.31 5.13
C LEU A 222 -9.92 -1.51 6.06
N ASN A 223 -9.19 -0.45 6.37
CA ASN A 223 -7.99 -0.53 7.22
C ASN A 223 -8.33 -1.05 8.62
N ALA A 224 -9.40 -0.53 9.24
CA ALA A 224 -9.87 -0.93 10.55
C ALA A 224 -10.24 -2.43 10.61
N ALA A 225 -10.98 -2.90 9.60
CA ALA A 225 -11.36 -4.32 9.50
C ALA A 225 -10.13 -5.21 9.29
N ASN A 226 -9.20 -4.78 8.43
CA ASN A 226 -7.97 -5.51 8.17
C ASN A 226 -7.11 -5.68 9.43
N GLU A 227 -6.92 -4.61 10.21
CA GLU A 227 -6.14 -4.68 11.46
C GLU A 227 -6.72 -5.70 12.45
N GLU A 228 -8.04 -5.73 12.63
CA GLU A 228 -8.69 -6.70 13.51
C GLU A 228 -8.62 -8.13 12.96
N ALA A 229 -8.82 -8.32 11.65
CA ALA A 229 -8.76 -9.62 11.00
C ALA A 229 -7.35 -10.22 11.04
N VAL A 230 -6.32 -9.43 10.73
CA VAL A 230 -4.92 -9.84 10.81
C VAL A 230 -4.52 -10.14 12.25
N ALA A 231 -4.93 -9.32 13.21
CA ALA A 231 -4.67 -9.59 14.63
C ALA A 231 -5.32 -10.91 15.09
N ALA A 232 -6.53 -11.21 14.63
CA ALA A 232 -7.19 -12.48 14.92
C ALA A 232 -6.47 -13.68 14.27
N PHE A 233 -6.02 -13.56 13.02
CA PHE A 233 -5.23 -14.59 12.33
C PHE A 233 -3.91 -14.85 13.05
N LEU A 234 -3.17 -13.79 13.41
CA LEU A 234 -1.90 -13.89 14.14
C LEU A 234 -2.03 -14.55 15.52
N GLN A 235 -3.24 -14.55 16.10
CA GLN A 235 -3.60 -15.20 17.36
C GLN A 235 -4.22 -16.59 17.17
N GLY A 236 -4.30 -17.09 15.92
CA GLY A 236 -4.87 -18.39 15.60
C GLY A 236 -6.39 -18.49 15.76
N ARG A 237 -7.10 -17.35 15.83
CA ARG A 237 -8.56 -17.30 16.04
C ARG A 237 -9.37 -17.46 14.75
N VAL A 238 -8.78 -17.13 13.61
CA VAL A 238 -9.38 -17.24 12.27
C VAL A 238 -8.33 -17.76 11.29
N ARG A 239 -8.76 -18.31 10.16
CA ARG A 239 -7.87 -18.76 9.08
C ARG A 239 -7.41 -17.58 8.24
N PHE A 240 -6.34 -17.76 7.48
CA PHE A 240 -5.85 -16.76 6.53
C PHE A 240 -6.92 -16.40 5.48
N THR A 241 -7.67 -17.39 5.00
CA THR A 241 -8.76 -17.21 4.03
C THR A 241 -9.96 -16.45 4.60
N ASP A 242 -10.09 -16.35 5.93
CA ASP A 242 -11.18 -15.62 6.57
C ASP A 242 -10.93 -14.10 6.57
N ILE A 243 -9.67 -13.66 6.44
CA ILE A 243 -9.28 -12.23 6.43
C ILE A 243 -10.09 -11.44 5.38
N PRO A 244 -10.05 -11.76 4.08
CA PRO A 244 -10.81 -11.01 3.08
C PRO A 244 -12.33 -11.09 3.30
N VAL A 245 -12.85 -12.23 3.79
CA VAL A 245 -14.28 -12.41 4.06
C VAL A 245 -14.74 -11.47 5.19
N ILE A 246 -13.96 -11.34 6.26
CA ILE A 246 -14.25 -10.42 7.36
C ILE A 246 -14.25 -8.98 6.84
N ILE A 247 -13.25 -8.61 6.06
CA ILE A 247 -13.11 -7.25 5.52
C ILE A 247 -14.29 -6.90 4.61
N GLU A 248 -14.64 -7.79 3.67
CA GLU A 248 -15.79 -7.61 2.78
C GLU A 248 -17.10 -7.46 3.57
N GLN A 249 -17.36 -8.33 4.56
CA GLN A 249 -18.57 -8.24 5.39
C GLN A 249 -18.63 -6.93 6.17
N VAL A 250 -17.51 -6.44 6.69
CA VAL A 250 -17.47 -5.17 7.42
C VAL A 250 -17.71 -3.99 6.48
N LEU A 251 -17.12 -4.00 5.28
CA LEU A 251 -17.39 -2.99 4.25
C LEU A 251 -18.86 -2.97 3.85
N CYS A 252 -19.47 -4.13 3.58
CA CYS A 252 -20.89 -4.21 3.21
C CYS A 252 -21.85 -3.74 4.31
N ARG A 253 -21.51 -3.99 5.58
CA ARG A 253 -22.39 -3.69 6.74
C ARG A 253 -22.17 -2.31 7.33
N THR A 254 -21.11 -1.60 6.94
CA THR A 254 -20.78 -0.27 7.47
C THR A 254 -21.14 0.78 6.42
N PRO A 255 -22.18 1.61 6.64
CA PRO A 255 -22.53 2.67 5.70
C PRO A 255 -21.38 3.64 5.51
N VAL A 256 -21.10 3.99 4.25
CA VAL A 256 -20.13 5.03 3.91
C VAL A 256 -20.69 6.40 4.25
N ALA A 257 -19.89 7.19 4.94
CA ALA A 257 -20.16 8.59 5.19
C ALA A 257 -19.12 9.46 4.45
N PRO A 258 -19.42 10.75 4.22
CA PRO A 258 -18.40 11.71 3.80
C PRO A 258 -17.25 11.75 4.82
N ALA A 259 -16.00 11.69 4.35
CA ALA A 259 -14.81 11.82 5.20
C ALA A 259 -14.41 13.29 5.37
N ASP A 260 -15.34 14.09 5.89
CA ASP A 260 -15.23 15.55 6.02
C ASP A 260 -14.55 16.02 7.31
N SER A 261 -14.39 15.13 8.29
CA SER A 261 -13.71 15.43 9.54
C SER A 261 -12.99 14.20 10.09
N PHE A 262 -11.95 14.45 10.91
CA PHE A 262 -11.26 13.38 11.63
C PHE A 262 -12.19 12.67 12.61
N ASP A 263 -13.16 13.37 13.21
CA ASP A 263 -14.14 12.76 14.11
C ASP A 263 -15.04 11.76 13.36
N THR A 264 -15.48 12.10 12.14
CA THR A 264 -16.23 11.17 11.27
C THR A 264 -15.39 9.93 10.95
N ILE A 265 -14.11 10.12 10.57
CA ILE A 265 -13.18 9.03 10.25
C ILE A 265 -12.97 8.12 11.47
N PHE A 266 -12.69 8.68 12.64
CA PHE A 266 -12.46 7.90 13.86
C PHE A 266 -13.71 7.19 14.36
N ALA A 267 -14.88 7.81 14.24
CA ALA A 267 -16.14 7.16 14.55
C ALA A 267 -16.39 5.95 13.64
N ARG A 268 -16.10 6.07 12.34
CA ARG A 268 -16.23 4.96 11.38
C ARG A 268 -15.17 3.87 11.60
N ASP A 269 -13.92 4.22 11.90
CA ASP A 269 -12.87 3.26 12.30
C ASP A 269 -13.32 2.45 13.53
N SER A 270 -13.81 3.12 14.58
CA SER A 270 -14.28 2.44 15.79
C SER A 270 -15.46 1.50 15.52
N GLU A 271 -16.44 1.92 14.72
CA GLU A 271 -17.57 1.07 14.34
C GLU A 271 -17.10 -0.14 13.51
N ALA A 272 -16.20 0.07 12.55
CA ALA A 272 -15.65 -0.99 11.72
C ALA A 272 -14.89 -2.03 12.56
N ARG A 273 -14.10 -1.60 13.55
CA ARG A 273 -13.42 -2.51 14.49
C ARG A 273 -14.42 -3.32 15.32
N GLN A 274 -15.49 -2.69 15.80
CA GLN A 274 -16.53 -3.40 16.54
C GLN A 274 -17.18 -4.48 15.67
N ARG A 275 -17.57 -4.14 14.45
CA ARG A 275 -18.18 -5.08 13.49
C ARG A 275 -17.23 -6.20 13.11
N ALA A 276 -15.95 -5.90 12.91
CA ALA A 276 -14.93 -6.91 12.64
C ALA A 276 -14.81 -7.91 13.80
N ARG A 277 -14.77 -7.43 15.05
CA ARG A 277 -14.73 -8.30 16.25
C ARG A 277 -16.00 -9.13 16.42
N GLU A 278 -17.17 -8.62 16.04
CA GLU A 278 -18.42 -9.38 15.98
C GLU A 278 -18.34 -10.50 14.94
N GLN A 279 -17.85 -10.20 13.74
CA GLN A 279 -17.67 -11.19 12.67
C GLN A 279 -16.65 -12.26 13.04
N ILE A 280 -15.51 -11.87 13.63
CA ILE A 280 -14.47 -12.80 14.12
C ILE A 280 -15.04 -13.77 15.15
N ARG A 281 -15.92 -13.32 16.06
CA ARG A 281 -16.56 -14.22 17.04
C ARG A 281 -17.48 -15.26 16.39
N GLN A 282 -18.09 -14.94 15.25
CA GLN A 282 -18.95 -15.85 14.50
C GLN A 282 -18.15 -16.88 13.68
N GLN A 283 -16.89 -16.55 13.34
CA GLN A 283 -16.00 -17.36 12.50
C GLN A 283 -14.86 -18.03 13.29
N ALA A 284 -14.87 -17.91 14.62
CA ALA A 284 -13.81 -18.46 15.46
C ALA A 284 -13.67 -19.98 15.25
N VAL A 285 -12.42 -20.41 15.01
CA VAL A 285 -12.04 -21.82 14.77
C VAL A 285 -11.94 -22.59 16.08
#